data_AF-A0A4Q5LT67-F1
#
_entry.id   AF-A0A4Q5LT67-F1
#
_cell.length_a   1.000
_cell.length_b   1.000
_cell.length_c   1.000
_cell.angle_alpha   90.00
_cell.angle_beta   90.00
_cell.angle_gamma   90.00
#
_symmetry.space_group_name_H-M   'P 1'
#
loop_
_entity.id
_entity.type
_entity.pdbx_description
1 polymer ?
#
loop_
_entity_poly.entity_id
_entity_poly.type
_entity_poly.pdbx_seq_one_letter_code
_entity_poly.pdbx_strand_id
1 'polypeptide(L)' 'MPEQVPTHSPDICPRCHQSFVCKAHEIGVCQCSAISLTKEQTAFINQHYDTCLCINCLKALQQTYQQQIITLAE' A
#
# COMPACT_ATOMS: atom_id res chain seq x y z
N MET A 1 -22.00 24.94 14.65
CA MET A 1 -22.05 23.68 13.87
C MET A 1 -20.59 23.36 13.61
N PRO A 2 -19.95 22.38 14.28
CA PRO A 2 -18.50 22.27 14.18
C PRO A 2 -18.16 21.62 12.85
N GLU A 3 -17.50 22.41 12.00
CA GLU A 3 -16.79 22.00 10.82
C GLU A 3 -15.69 21.03 11.23
N GLN A 4 -15.93 19.73 11.06
CA GLN A 4 -14.90 18.72 11.24
C GLN A 4 -14.04 18.71 9.98
N VAL A 5 -13.02 19.56 9.98
CA VAL A 5 -11.90 19.52 9.03
C VAL A 5 -11.20 18.19 9.26
N PRO A 6 -11.30 17.19 8.35
CA PRO A 6 -10.55 15.97 8.51
C PRO A 6 -9.10 16.34 8.22
N THR A 7 -8.32 16.54 9.28
CA THR A 7 -6.86 16.70 9.22
C THR A 7 -6.25 15.33 8.94
N HIS A 8 -6.60 14.75 7.79
CA HIS A 8 -5.83 13.67 7.21
C HIS A 8 -4.67 14.35 6.51
N SER A 9 -3.62 14.67 7.27
CA SER A 9 -2.30 14.92 6.69
C SER A 9 -2.06 13.80 5.68
N PRO A 10 -1.91 14.10 4.37
CA PRO A 10 -1.73 13.05 3.38
C PRO A 10 -0.45 12.34 3.74
N ASP A 11 -0.56 11.08 4.18
CA ASP A 11 0.61 10.22 4.30
C ASP A 11 1.26 10.22 2.91
N ILE A 12 2.48 10.74 2.83
CA ILE A 12 3.22 10.76 1.59
C ILE A 12 3.85 9.38 1.46
N CYS A 13 3.59 8.71 0.34
CA CYS A 13 4.17 7.39 0.11
C CYS A 13 5.70 7.54 -0.01
N PRO A 14 6.53 6.89 0.82
CA PRO A 14 7.98 7.05 0.76
C PRO A 14 8.61 6.49 -0.53
N ARG A 15 7.86 5.66 -1.28
CA ARG A 15 8.33 5.08 -2.54
C ARG A 15 8.14 6.01 -3.74
N CYS A 16 6.99 6.63 -3.88
CA CYS A 16 6.66 7.47 -5.05
C CYS A 16 6.48 8.95 -4.70
N HIS A 17 6.57 9.32 -3.42
CA HIS A 17 6.32 10.65 -2.88
C HIS A 17 4.94 11.21 -3.24
N GLN A 18 4.00 10.34 -3.59
CA GLN A 18 2.64 10.74 -3.93
C GLN A 18 1.83 10.88 -2.64
N SER A 19 1.08 11.98 -2.53
CA SER A 19 0.08 12.16 -1.49
C SER A 19 -1.00 11.08 -1.62
N PHE A 20 -1.21 10.29 -0.59
CA PHE A 20 -2.32 9.35 -0.52
C PHE A 20 -3.00 9.41 0.84
N VAL A 21 -4.22 8.91 0.88
CA VAL A 21 -4.98 8.80 2.13
C VAL A 21 -4.73 7.39 2.65
N CYS A 22 -3.80 7.22 3.61
CA CYS A 22 -3.74 5.99 4.40
C CYS A 22 -4.78 6.09 5.52
N LYS A 23 -5.92 5.42 5.36
CA LYS A 23 -6.79 5.13 6.52
C LYS A 23 -6.35 3.81 7.16
N ALA A 24 -5.11 3.70 7.62
CA ALA A 24 -4.64 2.49 8.32
C ALA A 24 -5.51 2.17 9.54
N HIS A 25 -6.00 3.20 10.23
CA HIS A 25 -6.96 3.09 11.32
C HIS A 25 -8.30 2.46 10.91
N GLU A 26 -8.68 2.54 9.64
CA GLU A 26 -9.86 1.89 9.07
C GLU A 26 -9.45 1.04 7.88
N ILE A 27 -8.81 -0.11 8.15
CA ILE A 27 -8.31 -1.00 7.09
C ILE A 27 -9.40 -1.35 6.06
N GLY A 28 -10.67 -1.47 6.48
CA GLY A 28 -11.82 -1.71 5.59
C GLY A 28 -12.13 -0.57 4.61
N VAL A 29 -11.66 0.65 4.88
CA VAL A 29 -11.80 1.83 4.01
C VAL A 29 -10.47 2.19 3.33
N CYS A 30 -9.37 1.55 3.72
CA CYS A 30 -8.08 1.75 3.09
C CYS A 30 -8.15 1.31 1.62
N GLN A 31 -7.64 2.15 0.72
CA GLN A 31 -7.45 1.79 -0.69
C GLN A 31 -6.55 0.55 -0.85
N CYS A 32 -5.67 0.31 0.12
CA CYS A 32 -4.87 -0.91 0.21
C CYS A 32 -5.70 -2.19 0.40
N SER A 33 -6.90 -2.12 0.98
CA SER A 33 -7.81 -3.28 1.11
C SER A 33 -8.62 -3.56 -0.15
N ALA A 34 -8.68 -2.61 -1.09
CA ALA A 34 -9.31 -2.82 -2.39
C ALA A 34 -8.45 -3.66 -3.34
N ILE A 35 -7.19 -3.92 -2.98
CA ILE A 35 -6.30 -4.83 -3.71
C ILE A 35 -6.12 -6.13 -2.94
N SER A 36 -6.15 -7.24 -3.65
CA SER A 36 -5.90 -8.55 -3.07
C SER A 36 -4.42 -8.89 -3.17
N LEU A 37 -3.66 -8.58 -2.13
CA LEU A 37 -2.27 -9.04 -2.00
C LEU A 37 -2.25 -10.43 -1.36
N THR A 38 -1.40 -11.33 -1.86
CA THR A 38 -1.18 -12.62 -1.20
C THR A 38 -0.38 -12.43 0.09
N LYS A 39 -0.37 -13.45 0.96
CA LYS A 39 0.44 -13.44 2.19
C LYS A 39 1.91 -13.18 1.88
N GLU A 40 2.45 -13.80 0.84
CA GLU A 40 3.85 -13.65 0.46
C GLU A 40 4.16 -12.23 -0.03
N GLN A 41 3.30 -11.67 -0.89
CA GLN A 41 3.43 -10.28 -1.35
C GLN A 41 3.36 -9.30 -0.17
N THR A 42 2.43 -9.53 0.76
CA THR A 42 2.29 -8.70 1.96
C THR A 42 3.51 -8.81 2.86
N ALA A 43 4.05 -10.02 3.06
CA ALA A 43 5.25 -10.24 3.84
C ALA A 43 6.49 -9.60 3.19
N PHE A 44 6.61 -9.67 1.86
CA PHE A 44 7.65 -8.99 1.10
C PHE A 44 7.57 -7.47 1.29
N ILE A 45 6.37 -6.90 1.17
CA ILE A 45 6.16 -5.46 1.36
C ILE A 45 6.53 -5.04 2.79
N ASN A 46 6.06 -5.77 3.81
CA ASN A 46 6.38 -5.46 5.21
C ASN A 46 7.87 -5.61 5.54
N GLN A 47 8.59 -6.52 4.87
CA GLN A 47 10.05 -6.63 5.05
C GLN A 47 10.82 -5.46 4.43
N HIS A 48 10.31 -4.86 3.36
CA HIS A 48 10.96 -3.75 2.66
C HIS A 48 10.46 -2.36 3.09
N TYR A 49 9.24 -2.28 3.62
CA TYR A 49 8.55 -1.04 3.96
C TYR A 49 7.79 -1.21 5.27
N ASP A 50 8.20 -0.46 6.30
CA ASP A 50 7.57 -0.44 7.62
C ASP A 50 6.36 0.51 7.69
N THR A 51 6.17 1.34 6.65
CA THR A 51 5.15 2.38 6.57
C THR A 51 4.10 2.08 5.49
N CYS A 52 2.89 2.67 5.61
CA CYS A 52 1.88 2.59 4.56
C CYS A 52 2.43 3.02 3.18
N LEU A 53 2.11 2.25 2.15
CA LEU A 53 2.33 2.61 0.76
C LEU A 53 1.00 2.95 0.08
N CYS A 54 1.05 3.81 -0.94
CA CYS A 54 -0.11 4.08 -1.76
C CYS A 54 -0.51 2.86 -2.62
N ILE A 55 -1.78 2.81 -3.03
CA ILE A 55 -2.32 1.72 -3.86
C ILE A 55 -1.54 1.51 -5.17
N ASN A 56 -1.02 2.57 -5.77
CA ASN A 56 -0.20 2.48 -6.98
C ASN A 56 1.11 1.72 -6.74
N CYS A 57 1.80 2.05 -5.63
CA CYS A 57 3.03 1.35 -5.24
C CYS A 57 2.75 -0.11 -4.87
N LEU A 58 1.66 -0.38 -4.15
CA LEU A 58 1.28 -1.75 -3.82
C LEU A 58 0.95 -2.57 -5.06
N LYS A 59 0.22 -2.02 -6.04
CA LYS A 59 -0.05 -2.67 -7.34
C LYS A 59 1.23 -2.91 -8.14
N ALA A 60 2.12 -1.92 -8.20
CA ALA A 60 3.40 -2.08 -8.89
C ALA A 60 4.23 -3.21 -8.25
N LEU A 61 4.32 -3.23 -6.90
CA LEU A 61 4.99 -4.29 -6.14
C LEU A 61 4.36 -5.65 -6.36
N GLN A 62 3.02 -5.74 -6.38
CA GLN A 62 2.29 -6.95 -6.71
C GLN A 62 2.70 -7.50 -8.08
N GLN A 63 2.72 -6.63 -9.11
CA GLN A 63 3.11 -7.03 -10.46
C GLN A 63 4.59 -7.44 -10.53
N THR A 64 5.49 -6.68 -9.89
CA THR A 64 6.91 -7.03 -9.82
C THR A 64 7.12 -8.38 -9.13
N TYR A 65 6.47 -8.63 -8.00
CA TYR A 65 6.54 -9.91 -7.29
C TYR A 65 6.04 -11.07 -8.17
N GLN A 66 4.90 -10.88 -8.84
CA GLN A 66 4.36 -11.87 -9.77
C GLN A 66 5.38 -12.23 -10.87
N GLN A 67 6.08 -11.25 -11.42
CA GLN A 67 7.12 -11.48 -12.43
C GLN A 67 8.35 -12.19 -11.86
N GLN A 68 8.80 -11.81 -10.66
CA GLN A 68 9.96 -12.42 -10.02
C GLN A 68 9.73 -13.90 -9.67
N ILE A 69 8.51 -14.26 -9.23
CA ILE A 69 8.18 -15.67 -8.92
C ILE A 69 8.21 -16.54 -10.17
N ILE A 70 7.77 -16.01 -11.31
CA ILE A 70 7.82 -16.74 -12.59
C ILE A 70 9.26 -17.07 -12.98
N THR A 71 10.20 -16.15 -12.77
CA THR A 71 11.62 -16.34 -13.11
C THR A 71 12.40 -17.22 -12.12
N LEU A 72 11.86 -17.51 -10.94
CA LEU A 72 12.48 -18.43 -9.96
C LEU A 72 11.99 -19.88 -10.10
N ALA A 73 11.01 -20.12 -10.97
CA ALA A 73 10.41 -21.44 -11.20
C ALA A 73 11.08 -22.24 -12.35
N GLU A 74 12.21 -21.76 -12.88
CA GLU A 74 13.02 -22.41 -13.94
C GLU A 74 14.32 -23.03 -13.41
#